data_AF-A0A955GT83-F1
#
_entry.id   AF-A0A955GT83-F1
#
_cell.length_a   1.000
_cell.length_b   1.000
_cell.length_c   1.000
_cell.angle_alpha   90.00
_cell.angle_beta   90.00
_cell.angle_gamma   90.00
#
_symmetry.space_group_name_H-M   'P 1'
#
loop_
_entity.id
_entity.type
_entity.pdbx_description
1 polymer ?
#
loop_
_entity_poly.entity_id
_entity_poly.type
_entity_poly.pdbx_seq_one_letter_code
_entity_poly.pdbx_strand_id
1 'polypeptide(L)'
;MKPFLEKALIRNSSKTYLRTNEFLGIVTIISVLSIALETVSSLTEYQTLFTIIEYVAVAIFTIEFIARLYAKDEKKEYLLSFYGILDIVSIVPTYFGVANLTFLKTARISRLLKFLKLSRVAKLSRISKYANKNSKKVQEVRVISMEIYLIALAIAVMIFASLLYLFEGERNVLFADIPSAVLWVTTVLLGSGVNHADFSTITKLLVVGLQFTSLLLFGLLIAIVGNMVERRLLGSSSVD
;
A
#
# COMPACT_ATOMS: atom_id res chain seq x y z
N MET A 1 27.59 -13.62 -7.12
CA MET A 1 26.25 -13.01 -7.31
C MET A 1 25.42 -12.99 -6.02
N LYS A 2 25.28 -14.10 -5.30
CA LYS A 2 24.57 -14.20 -4.01
C LYS A 2 24.94 -13.15 -2.93
N PRO A 3 26.23 -12.85 -2.63
CA PRO A 3 26.58 -11.87 -1.60
C PRO A 3 26.20 -10.42 -1.95
N PHE A 4 26.10 -10.10 -3.26
CA PHE A 4 25.58 -8.80 -3.70
C PHE A 4 24.08 -8.70 -3.48
N LEU A 5 23.32 -9.76 -3.81
CA LEU A 5 21.87 -9.81 -3.61
C LEU A 5 21.50 -9.75 -2.12
N GLU A 6 22.23 -10.47 -1.27
CA GLU A 6 22.05 -10.39 0.19
C GLU A 6 22.28 -8.96 0.69
N LYS A 7 23.34 -8.29 0.23
CA LYS A 7 23.63 -6.90 0.58
C LYS A 7 22.57 -5.91 0.09
N ALA A 8 22.02 -6.13 -1.10
CA ALA A 8 21.04 -5.26 -1.74
C ALA A 8 19.60 -5.51 -1.28
N LEU A 9 19.24 -6.72 -0.86
CA LEU A 9 17.83 -7.11 -0.65
C LEU A 9 17.52 -7.64 0.75
N ILE A 10 18.52 -8.10 1.51
CA ILE A 10 18.32 -8.69 2.84
C ILE A 10 18.95 -7.82 3.93
N ARG A 11 20.16 -7.33 3.69
CA ARG A 11 20.93 -6.58 4.68
C ARG A 11 20.45 -5.12 4.75
N ASN A 12 19.50 -4.90 5.65
CA ASN A 12 18.90 -3.59 5.91
C ASN A 12 19.85 -2.51 6.48
N SER A 13 21.15 -2.75 6.58
CA SER A 13 22.15 -1.72 6.95
C SER A 13 22.93 -1.16 5.75
N SER A 14 22.73 -1.68 4.54
CA SER A 14 23.45 -1.21 3.36
C SER A 14 22.76 -0.03 2.68
N LYS A 15 23.54 0.97 2.21
CA LYS A 15 23.03 2.04 1.32
C LYS A 15 22.41 1.48 0.03
N THR A 16 22.89 0.32 -0.44
CA THR A 16 22.34 -0.37 -1.62
C THR A 16 20.94 -0.92 -1.35
N TYR A 17 20.66 -1.36 -0.12
CA TYR A 17 19.33 -1.80 0.28
C TYR A 17 18.34 -0.64 0.27
N LEU A 18 18.74 0.53 0.80
CA LEU A 18 17.89 1.71 0.80
C LEU A 18 17.50 2.12 -0.63
N ARG A 19 18.49 2.34 -1.51
CA ARG A 19 18.25 2.72 -2.91
C ARG A 19 17.37 1.74 -3.66
N THR A 20 17.56 0.43 -3.42
CA THR A 20 16.72 -0.59 -4.04
C THR A 20 15.27 -0.48 -3.58
N ASN A 21 15.03 -0.33 -2.28
CA ASN A 21 13.66 -0.21 -1.76
C ASN A 21 13.01 1.13 -2.10
N GLU A 22 13.77 2.22 -2.19
CA GLU A 22 13.27 3.52 -2.69
C GLU A 22 12.82 3.41 -4.14
N PHE A 23 13.66 2.82 -5.02
CA PHE A 23 13.31 2.56 -6.40
C PHE A 23 12.04 1.70 -6.52
N LEU A 24 11.97 0.59 -5.78
CA LEU A 24 10.79 -0.28 -5.75
C LEU A 24 9.55 0.46 -5.20
N GLY A 25 9.74 1.35 -4.23
CA GLY A 25 8.69 2.21 -3.69
C GLY A 25 8.12 3.15 -4.74
N ILE A 26 8.97 3.81 -5.53
CA ILE A 26 8.56 4.68 -6.63
C ILE A 26 7.77 3.88 -7.68
N VAL A 27 8.28 2.71 -8.08
CA VAL A 27 7.57 1.82 -9.02
C VAL A 27 6.21 1.40 -8.46
N THR A 28 6.14 1.11 -7.16
CA THR A 28 4.89 0.78 -6.45
C THR A 28 3.90 1.92 -6.50
N ILE A 29 4.33 3.16 -6.23
CA ILE A 29 3.48 4.35 -6.28
C ILE A 29 2.95 4.58 -7.70
N ILE A 30 3.82 4.55 -8.71
CA ILE A 30 3.42 4.72 -10.12
C ILE A 30 2.40 3.67 -10.53
N SER A 31 2.64 2.41 -10.16
CA SER A 31 1.74 1.30 -10.46
C SER A 31 0.38 1.46 -9.78
N VAL A 32 0.36 1.84 -8.50
CA VAL A 32 -0.89 2.06 -7.74
C VAL A 32 -1.69 3.23 -8.33
N LEU A 33 -1.02 4.34 -8.67
CA LEU A 33 -1.65 5.48 -9.33
C LEU A 33 -2.23 5.08 -10.69
N SER A 34 -1.47 4.31 -11.49
CA SER A 34 -1.95 3.79 -12.76
C SER A 34 -3.22 2.96 -12.61
N ILE A 35 -3.29 2.08 -11.60
CA ILE A 35 -4.48 1.24 -11.34
C ILE A 35 -5.68 2.11 -10.93
N ALA A 36 -5.45 3.14 -10.10
CA ALA A 36 -6.52 4.07 -9.72
C ALA A 36 -7.05 4.85 -10.93
N LEU A 37 -6.16 5.41 -11.75
CA LEU A 37 -6.52 6.16 -12.96
C LEU A 37 -7.20 5.29 -14.02
N GLU A 38 -6.86 4.00 -14.13
CA GLU A 38 -7.51 3.05 -15.03
C GLU A 38 -9.02 2.89 -14.73
N THR A 39 -9.49 3.24 -13.52
CA THR A 39 -10.92 3.18 -13.16
C THR A 39 -11.72 4.40 -13.59
N VAL A 40 -11.05 5.47 -14.02
CA VAL A 40 -11.70 6.73 -14.41
C VAL A 40 -12.21 6.61 -15.85
N SER A 41 -13.52 6.77 -16.04
CA SER A 41 -14.19 6.60 -17.35
C SER A 41 -13.69 7.58 -18.42
N SER A 42 -13.30 8.79 -18.03
CA SER A 42 -12.73 9.79 -18.95
C SER A 42 -11.31 9.46 -19.44
N LEU A 43 -10.61 8.53 -18.79
CA LEU A 43 -9.23 8.14 -19.14
C LEU A 43 -9.15 6.83 -19.94
N THR A 44 -10.28 6.40 -20.52
CA THR A 44 -10.37 5.15 -21.29
C THR A 44 -9.45 5.12 -22.52
N GLU A 45 -9.10 6.27 -23.10
CA GLU A 45 -8.13 6.36 -24.21
C GLU A 45 -6.70 5.93 -23.81
N TYR A 46 -6.35 5.98 -22.52
CA TYR A 46 -5.04 5.62 -21.99
C TYR A 46 -4.94 4.15 -21.53
N GLN A 47 -5.93 3.30 -21.82
CA GLN A 47 -5.95 1.90 -21.36
C GLN A 47 -4.69 1.11 -21.78
N THR A 48 -4.18 1.34 -23.00
CA THR A 48 -2.94 0.71 -23.46
C THR A 48 -1.74 1.14 -22.61
N LEU A 49 -1.65 2.43 -22.28
CA LEU A 49 -0.59 2.95 -21.42
C LEU A 49 -0.65 2.34 -20.02
N PHE A 50 -1.83 2.29 -19.40
CA PHE A 50 -1.99 1.67 -18.07
C PHE A 50 -1.63 0.17 -18.08
N THR A 51 -1.96 -0.54 -19.17
CA THR A 51 -1.59 -1.94 -19.34
C THR A 51 -0.07 -2.12 -19.44
N ILE A 52 0.61 -1.26 -20.21
CA ILE A 52 2.08 -1.27 -20.33
C ILE A 52 2.72 -0.99 -18.95
N ILE A 53 2.25 0.03 -18.23
CA ILE A 53 2.75 0.35 -16.88
C ILE A 53 2.61 -0.87 -15.95
N GLU A 54 1.45 -1.54 -15.99
CA GLU A 54 1.21 -2.71 -15.15
C GLU A 54 2.15 -3.88 -15.49
N TYR A 55 2.37 -4.16 -16.77
CA TYR A 55 3.28 -5.24 -17.18
C TYR A 55 4.74 -4.93 -16.82
N VAL A 56 5.18 -3.69 -17.00
CA VAL A 56 6.53 -3.25 -16.60
C VAL A 56 6.69 -3.36 -15.08
N ALA A 57 5.72 -2.89 -14.30
CA ALA A 57 5.76 -2.97 -12.84
C ALA A 57 5.80 -4.43 -12.35
N VAL A 58 4.96 -5.31 -12.91
CA VAL A 58 4.92 -6.72 -12.55
C VAL A 58 6.19 -7.45 -12.95
N ALA A 59 6.80 -7.11 -14.09
CA ALA A 59 8.11 -7.64 -14.47
C ALA A 59 9.17 -7.27 -13.42
N ILE A 60 9.23 -6.00 -13.01
CA ILE A 60 10.15 -5.53 -11.95
C ILE A 60 9.90 -6.26 -10.63
N PHE A 61 8.64 -6.38 -10.19
CA PHE A 61 8.30 -7.09 -8.94
C PHE A 61 8.57 -8.59 -9.00
N THR A 62 8.43 -9.19 -10.17
CA THR A 62 8.78 -10.60 -10.38
C THR A 62 10.29 -10.80 -10.23
N ILE A 63 11.09 -9.93 -10.85
CA ILE A 63 12.55 -9.95 -10.71
C ILE A 63 12.95 -9.72 -9.24
N GLU A 64 12.33 -8.75 -8.55
CA GLU A 64 12.53 -8.51 -7.13
C GLU A 64 12.25 -9.78 -6.30
N PHE A 65 11.08 -10.40 -6.50
CA PHE A 65 10.66 -11.59 -5.77
C PHE A 65 11.63 -12.75 -5.97
N ILE A 66 12.00 -13.02 -7.23
CA ILE A 66 12.95 -14.08 -7.59
C ILE A 66 14.32 -13.78 -6.95
N ALA A 67 14.82 -12.56 -7.06
CA ALA A 67 16.10 -12.17 -6.48
C ALA A 67 16.13 -12.32 -4.95
N ARG A 68 15.03 -11.97 -4.26
CA ARG A 68 14.89 -12.17 -2.81
C ARG A 68 14.84 -13.66 -2.43
N LEU A 69 14.12 -14.46 -3.21
CA LEU A 69 14.03 -15.91 -3.00
C LEU A 69 15.38 -16.60 -3.20
N TYR A 70 16.19 -16.16 -4.16
CA TYR A 70 17.56 -16.66 -4.36
C TYR A 70 18.55 -16.19 -3.29
N ALA A 71 18.34 -15.00 -2.73
CA ALA A 71 19.23 -14.44 -1.72
C ALA A 71 19.06 -15.08 -0.33
N LYS A 72 17.88 -15.65 -0.04
CA LYS A 72 17.63 -16.34 1.24
C LYS A 72 18.06 -17.81 1.20
N ASP A 73 18.63 -18.29 2.30
CA ASP A 73 19.00 -19.69 2.48
C ASP A 73 17.75 -20.58 2.63
N GLU A 74 16.79 -20.16 3.47
CA GLU A 74 15.54 -20.89 3.70
C GLU A 74 14.39 -20.34 2.84
N LYS A 75 14.30 -20.84 1.60
CA LYS A 75 13.28 -20.42 0.63
C LYS A 75 11.84 -20.59 1.12
N LYS A 76 11.55 -21.71 1.79
CA LYS A 76 10.19 -22.02 2.27
C LYS A 76 9.73 -21.05 3.37
N GLU A 77 10.63 -20.72 4.28
CA GLU A 77 10.36 -19.73 5.33
C GLU A 77 10.06 -18.36 4.71
N TYR A 78 10.77 -17.98 3.65
CA TYR A 78 10.46 -16.74 2.93
C TYR A 78 9.07 -16.75 2.33
N LEU A 79 8.71 -17.80 1.59
CA LEU A 79 7.42 -17.89 0.89
C LEU A 79 6.24 -17.81 1.86
N LEU A 80 6.40 -18.33 3.08
CA LEU A 80 5.39 -18.28 4.14
C LEU A 80 5.48 -17.02 5.03
N SER A 81 6.50 -16.19 4.86
CA SER A 81 6.63 -14.94 5.59
C SER A 81 5.66 -13.88 5.07
N PHE A 82 5.26 -12.93 5.93
CA PHE A 82 4.41 -11.80 5.56
C PHE A 82 4.88 -11.08 4.28
N TYR A 83 6.19 -10.86 4.15
CA TYR A 83 6.78 -10.21 2.97
C TYR A 83 6.82 -11.11 1.74
N GLY A 84 7.06 -12.41 1.90
CA GLY A 84 6.95 -13.35 0.77
C GLY A 84 5.53 -13.41 0.22
N ILE A 85 4.53 -13.48 1.10
CA ILE A 85 3.12 -13.44 0.72
C ILE A 85 2.79 -12.14 0.00
N LEU A 86 3.20 -10.98 0.53
CA LEU A 86 2.99 -9.68 -0.13
C LEU A 86 3.62 -9.62 -1.53
N ASP A 87 4.81 -10.18 -1.72
CA ASP A 87 5.43 -10.22 -3.04
C ASP A 87 4.63 -11.08 -4.01
N ILE A 88 4.18 -12.26 -3.58
CA ILE A 88 3.35 -13.15 -4.40
C ILE A 88 2.03 -12.49 -4.77
N VAL A 89 1.27 -12.00 -3.77
CA VAL A 89 -0.04 -11.38 -4.00
C VAL A 89 0.06 -10.13 -4.89
N SER A 90 1.20 -9.42 -4.86
CA SER A 90 1.40 -8.25 -5.72
C SER A 90 1.53 -8.55 -7.22
N ILE A 91 2.01 -9.74 -7.60
CA ILE A 91 2.28 -10.12 -9.00
C ILE A 91 1.22 -11.06 -9.58
N VAL A 92 0.64 -11.91 -8.73
CA VAL A 92 -0.27 -12.99 -9.11
C VAL A 92 -1.50 -12.51 -9.92
N PRO A 93 -2.19 -11.41 -9.57
CA PRO A 93 -3.39 -10.98 -10.30
C PRO A 93 -3.14 -10.72 -11.79
N THR A 94 -1.95 -10.23 -12.15
CA THR A 94 -1.60 -9.91 -13.53
C THR A 94 -1.27 -11.16 -14.33
N TYR A 95 -0.60 -12.14 -13.72
CA TYR A 95 -0.40 -13.46 -14.34
C TYR A 95 -1.73 -14.19 -14.56
N PHE A 96 -2.69 -14.10 -13.62
CA PHE A 96 -4.04 -14.63 -13.81
C PHE A 96 -4.76 -13.98 -15.01
N GLY A 97 -4.61 -12.66 -15.19
CA GLY A 97 -5.17 -11.94 -16.33
C GLY A 97 -4.55 -12.36 -17.67
N VAL A 98 -3.22 -12.48 -17.73
CA VAL A 98 -2.48 -12.86 -18.95
C VAL A 98 -2.72 -14.31 -19.36
N ALA A 99 -2.87 -15.23 -18.39
CA ALA A 99 -3.18 -16.63 -18.66
C ALA A 99 -4.56 -16.85 -19.31
N ASN A 100 -5.32 -15.77 -19.56
CA ASN A 100 -6.59 -15.75 -20.30
C ASN A 100 -7.57 -16.81 -19.78
N LEU A 101 -7.56 -17.03 -18.46
CA LEU A 101 -8.44 -17.94 -17.74
C LEU A 101 -9.87 -17.39 -17.85
N THR A 102 -10.50 -17.75 -18.97
CA THR A 102 -11.74 -17.18 -19.50
C THR A 102 -12.94 -17.40 -18.57
N PHE A 103 -12.81 -18.28 -17.56
CA PHE A 103 -13.78 -18.49 -16.49
C PHE A 103 -13.87 -17.34 -15.45
N LEU A 104 -12.95 -16.37 -15.46
CA LEU A 104 -12.91 -15.23 -14.53
C LEU A 104 -13.53 -13.93 -15.09
N LYS A 105 -14.20 -13.97 -16.25
CA LYS A 105 -14.72 -12.78 -16.97
C LYS A 105 -16.01 -12.15 -16.41
N THR A 106 -16.34 -12.37 -15.14
CA THR A 106 -17.40 -11.57 -14.50
C THR A 106 -16.84 -10.21 -14.12
N ALA A 107 -17.59 -9.13 -14.35
CA ALA A 107 -17.21 -7.78 -13.94
C ALA A 107 -16.69 -7.72 -12.49
N ARG A 108 -17.33 -8.47 -11.58
CA ARG A 108 -16.92 -8.61 -10.17
C ARG A 108 -15.52 -9.20 -9.98
N ILE A 109 -15.16 -10.22 -10.73
CA ILE A 109 -13.84 -10.87 -10.61
C ILE A 109 -12.75 -9.95 -11.16
N SER A 110 -13.03 -9.24 -12.25
CA SER A 110 -12.10 -8.23 -12.79
C SER A 110 -11.80 -7.11 -11.77
N ARG A 111 -12.81 -6.63 -11.04
CA ARG A 111 -12.62 -5.67 -9.94
C ARG A 111 -11.85 -6.27 -8.77
N LEU A 112 -12.12 -7.54 -8.42
CA LEU A 112 -11.39 -8.22 -7.35
C LEU A 112 -9.89 -8.37 -7.71
N LEU A 113 -9.57 -8.72 -8.94
CA LEU A 113 -8.18 -8.79 -9.41
C LEU A 113 -7.50 -7.42 -9.35
N LYS A 114 -8.20 -6.34 -9.75
CA LYS A 114 -7.70 -4.96 -9.60
C LYS A 114 -7.45 -4.59 -8.14
N PHE A 115 -8.37 -4.93 -7.24
CA PHE A 115 -8.20 -4.75 -5.79
C PHE A 115 -6.96 -5.48 -5.26
N LEU A 116 -6.77 -6.74 -5.65
CA LEU A 116 -5.60 -7.51 -5.21
C LEU A 116 -4.29 -6.89 -5.68
N LYS A 117 -4.24 -6.23 -6.84
CA LYS A 117 -3.04 -5.51 -7.29
C LYS A 117 -2.66 -4.41 -6.31
N LEU A 118 -3.62 -3.73 -5.68
CA LEU A 118 -3.38 -2.63 -4.75
C LEU A 118 -2.75 -3.07 -3.43
N SER A 119 -2.81 -4.36 -3.09
CA SER A 119 -2.04 -4.93 -1.97
C SER A 119 -0.54 -4.62 -2.05
N ARG A 120 -0.02 -4.36 -3.26
CA ARG A 120 1.38 -3.95 -3.47
C ARG A 120 1.74 -2.66 -2.76
N VAL A 121 0.77 -1.78 -2.42
CA VAL A 121 1.01 -0.59 -1.58
C VAL A 121 1.60 -0.96 -0.22
N ALA A 122 1.28 -2.15 0.32
CA ALA A 122 1.85 -2.65 1.57
C ALA A 122 3.37 -2.89 1.48
N LYS A 123 3.95 -3.00 0.26
CA LYS A 123 5.41 -3.07 0.08
C LYS A 123 6.12 -1.82 0.57
N LEU A 124 5.47 -0.65 0.58
CA LEU A 124 6.03 0.60 1.11
C LEU A 124 6.42 0.48 2.59
N SER A 125 5.76 -0.40 3.35
CA SER A 125 6.12 -0.68 4.75
C SER A 125 7.55 -1.26 4.93
N ARG A 126 8.20 -1.72 3.85
CA ARG A 126 9.60 -2.18 3.90
C ARG A 126 10.59 -1.01 4.02
N ILE A 127 10.22 0.17 3.52
CA ILE A 127 11.05 1.38 3.58
C ILE A 127 11.19 1.81 5.05
N SER A 128 10.09 1.82 5.79
CA SER A 128 10.10 2.24 7.19
C SER A 128 10.88 1.32 8.13
N LYS A 129 10.99 0.01 7.83
CA LYS A 129 11.83 -0.92 8.61
C LYS A 129 13.33 -0.62 8.54
N TYR A 130 13.82 -0.02 7.45
CA TYR A 130 15.19 0.47 7.36
C TYR A 130 15.40 1.63 8.34
N ALA A 131 14.46 2.57 8.26
CA ALA A 131 14.50 3.82 8.98
C ALA A 131 14.57 3.55 10.49
N ASN A 132 13.74 2.64 11.02
CA ASN A 132 13.67 2.29 12.45
C ASN A 132 14.93 1.62 13.07
N LYS A 133 15.83 1.02 12.28
CA LYS A 133 17.00 0.27 12.81
C LYS A 133 18.28 1.11 12.86
N ASN A 134 18.35 2.19 12.10
CA ASN A 134 19.52 3.08 12.06
C ASN A 134 19.39 4.31 12.98
N SER A 135 18.25 4.51 13.63
CA SER A 135 17.94 5.63 14.53
C SER A 135 18.74 5.58 15.84
N LYS A 136 20.07 5.72 15.77
CA LYS A 136 20.92 6.08 16.92
C LYS A 136 21.05 7.60 17.11
N LYS A 137 20.24 8.42 16.44
CA LYS A 137 20.19 9.88 16.64
C LYS A 137 18.75 10.38 16.72
N VAL A 138 18.46 11.11 17.79
CA VAL A 138 17.14 11.61 18.22
C VAL A 138 16.40 12.45 17.14
N GLN A 139 17.09 12.98 16.13
CA GLN A 139 16.47 13.66 14.98
C GLN A 139 15.88 12.72 13.93
N GLU A 140 16.43 11.52 13.72
CA GLU A 140 15.94 10.58 12.70
C GLU A 140 14.62 9.92 13.13
N VAL A 141 14.46 9.62 14.42
CA VAL A 141 13.22 9.04 14.99
C VAL A 141 11.98 9.89 14.63
N ARG A 142 12.15 11.21 14.50
CA ARG A 142 11.07 12.16 14.17
C ARG A 142 10.50 11.98 12.76
N VAL A 143 11.38 11.78 11.78
CA VAL A 143 10.99 11.58 10.37
C VAL A 143 10.40 10.17 10.19
N ILE A 144 11.00 9.19 10.87
CA ILE A 144 10.59 7.78 10.82
C ILE A 144 9.15 7.58 11.30
N SER A 145 8.76 8.24 12.40
CA SER A 145 7.38 8.13 12.92
C SER A 145 6.34 8.71 11.97
N MET A 146 6.61 9.87 11.35
CA MET A 146 5.70 10.48 10.39
C MET A 146 5.61 9.69 9.08
N GLU A 147 6.74 9.18 8.57
CA GLU A 147 6.77 8.32 7.39
C GLU A 147 5.97 7.04 7.59
N ILE A 148 6.12 6.37 8.74
CA ILE A 148 5.33 5.18 9.09
C ILE A 148 3.84 5.50 9.10
N TYR A 149 3.46 6.63 9.72
CA TYR A 149 2.08 7.07 9.76
C TYR A 149 1.53 7.31 8.34
N LEU A 150 2.24 8.04 7.49
CA LEU A 150 1.82 8.33 6.12
C LEU A 150 1.69 7.05 5.28
N ILE A 151 2.59 6.09 5.43
CA ILE A 151 2.49 4.79 4.77
C ILE A 151 1.26 4.01 5.27
N ALA A 152 1.03 3.96 6.58
CA ALA A 152 -0.13 3.28 7.16
C ALA A 152 -1.44 3.94 6.70
N LEU A 153 -1.49 5.27 6.67
CA LEU A 153 -2.61 6.05 6.18
C LEU A 153 -2.88 5.77 4.69
N ALA A 154 -1.84 5.82 3.85
CA ALA A 154 -1.96 5.54 2.43
C ALA A 154 -2.46 4.10 2.18
N ILE A 155 -1.94 3.12 2.89
CA ILE A 155 -2.41 1.72 2.81
C ILE A 155 -3.90 1.64 3.20
N ALA A 156 -4.29 2.23 4.33
CA ALA A 156 -5.68 2.20 4.80
C ALA A 156 -6.64 2.86 3.81
N VAL A 157 -6.32 4.07 3.35
CA VAL A 157 -7.11 4.82 2.35
C VAL A 157 -7.31 3.99 1.09
N MET A 158 -6.22 3.45 0.54
CA MET A 158 -6.28 2.66 -0.70
C MET A 158 -7.08 1.37 -0.52
N ILE A 159 -6.95 0.68 0.61
CA ILE A 159 -7.73 -0.55 0.88
C ILE A 159 -9.22 -0.23 0.95
N PHE A 160 -9.62 0.73 1.77
CA PHE A 160 -11.04 1.05 1.94
C PHE A 160 -11.67 1.63 0.66
N ALA A 161 -10.99 2.54 -0.03
CA ALA A 161 -11.48 3.12 -1.28
C ALA A 161 -11.77 2.04 -2.32
N SER A 162 -10.87 1.06 -2.40
CA SER A 162 -10.97 -0.01 -3.39
C SER A 162 -12.01 -1.06 -3.03
N LEU A 163 -12.22 -1.33 -1.74
CA LEU A 163 -13.33 -2.17 -1.28
C LEU A 163 -14.68 -1.49 -1.57
N LEU A 164 -14.80 -0.19 -1.31
CA LEU A 164 -16.01 0.57 -1.63
C LEU A 164 -16.29 0.58 -3.14
N TYR A 165 -15.27 0.82 -3.97
CA TYR A 165 -15.38 0.68 -5.42
C TYR A 165 -15.81 -0.75 -5.85
N LEU A 166 -15.24 -1.78 -5.24
CA LEU A 166 -15.56 -3.18 -5.56
C LEU A 166 -17.04 -3.51 -5.29
N PHE A 167 -17.60 -3.05 -4.18
CA PHE A 167 -18.95 -3.40 -3.75
C PHE A 167 -20.04 -2.42 -4.21
N GLU A 168 -19.72 -1.13 -4.36
CA GLU A 168 -20.71 -0.07 -4.65
C GLU A 168 -20.47 0.68 -5.96
N GLY A 169 -19.37 0.42 -6.68
CA GLY A 169 -19.01 1.24 -7.85
C GLY A 169 -19.99 1.20 -9.03
N GLU A 170 -20.90 0.23 -9.08
CA GLU A 170 -22.01 0.20 -10.05
C GLU A 170 -23.29 0.87 -9.56
N ARG A 171 -23.42 1.07 -8.25
CA ARG A 171 -24.67 1.46 -7.59
C ARG A 171 -24.65 2.89 -7.08
N ASN A 172 -23.47 3.40 -6.74
CA ASN A 172 -23.31 4.68 -6.09
C ASN A 172 -22.25 5.52 -6.81
N VAL A 173 -22.67 6.72 -7.23
CA VAL A 173 -21.80 7.70 -7.90
C VAL A 173 -20.61 8.13 -7.05
N LEU A 174 -20.71 8.06 -5.71
CA LEU A 174 -19.62 8.37 -4.78
C LEU A 174 -18.44 7.41 -4.92
N PHE A 175 -18.68 6.20 -5.43
CA PHE A 175 -17.70 5.13 -5.56
C PHE A 175 -17.51 4.67 -7.00
N ALA A 176 -17.88 5.51 -7.98
CA ALA A 176 -17.82 5.18 -9.40
C ALA A 176 -16.41 4.83 -9.90
N ASP A 177 -15.38 5.40 -9.27
CA ASP A 177 -13.97 5.17 -9.55
C ASP A 177 -13.14 5.21 -8.25
N ILE A 178 -11.92 4.66 -8.29
CA ILE A 178 -11.04 4.59 -7.12
C ILE A 178 -10.66 5.99 -6.61
N PRO A 179 -10.27 6.97 -7.46
CA PRO A 179 -10.01 8.34 -7.00
C PRO A 179 -11.18 8.98 -6.23
N SER A 180 -12.40 8.87 -6.74
CA SER A 180 -13.61 9.36 -6.07
C SER A 180 -13.80 8.68 -4.71
N ALA A 181 -13.61 7.36 -4.65
CA ALA A 181 -13.68 6.60 -3.40
C ALA A 181 -12.55 6.98 -2.41
N VAL A 182 -11.35 7.30 -2.90
CA VAL A 182 -10.23 7.81 -2.08
C VAL A 182 -10.62 9.13 -1.41
N LEU A 183 -11.15 10.08 -2.18
CA LEU A 183 -11.61 11.36 -1.64
C LEU A 183 -12.68 11.16 -0.56
N TRP A 184 -13.66 10.29 -0.83
CA TRP A 184 -14.69 9.97 0.13
C TRP A 184 -14.13 9.37 1.42
N VAL A 185 -13.27 8.34 1.32
CA VAL A 185 -12.62 7.71 2.48
C VAL A 185 -11.80 8.71 3.29
N THR A 186 -11.11 9.65 2.63
CA THR A 186 -10.38 10.71 3.30
C THR A 186 -11.31 11.61 4.12
N THR A 187 -12.50 11.96 3.64
CA THR A 187 -13.45 12.75 4.44
C THR A 187 -13.88 12.04 5.73
N VAL A 188 -14.09 10.72 5.67
CA VAL A 188 -14.44 9.90 6.84
C VAL A 188 -13.27 9.80 7.82
N LEU A 189 -12.05 9.64 7.30
CA LEU A 189 -10.84 9.64 8.12
C LEU A 189 -10.60 10.97 8.85
N LEU A 190 -11.01 12.08 8.23
CA LEU A 190 -10.96 13.41 8.84
C LEU A 190 -12.11 13.68 9.81
N GLY A 191 -12.94 12.67 10.11
CA GLY A 191 -14.01 12.78 11.10
C GLY A 191 -15.31 13.39 10.56
N SER A 192 -15.47 13.48 9.24
CA SER A 192 -16.73 13.94 8.64
C SER A 192 -17.84 12.91 8.90
N GLY A 193 -19.02 13.39 9.31
CA GLY A 193 -20.20 12.55 9.48
C GLY A 193 -20.62 11.91 8.15
N VAL A 194 -21.03 10.65 8.20
CA VAL A 194 -21.39 9.88 7.02
C VAL A 194 -22.89 9.59 7.02
N ASN A 195 -23.58 9.88 5.91
CA ASN A 195 -24.93 9.39 5.69
C ASN A 195 -24.88 7.97 5.08
N HIS A 196 -25.50 7.00 5.75
CA HIS A 196 -25.44 5.58 5.38
C HIS A 196 -26.75 5.07 4.75
N ALA A 197 -27.72 5.96 4.50
CA ALA A 197 -29.07 5.58 4.09
C ALA A 197 -29.07 4.69 2.83
N ASP A 198 -28.22 5.03 1.85
CA ASP A 198 -28.19 4.40 0.53
C ASP A 198 -27.12 3.31 0.38
N PHE A 199 -26.46 2.92 1.48
CA PHE A 199 -25.38 1.92 1.45
C PHE A 199 -25.89 0.49 1.64
N SER A 200 -25.33 -0.46 0.90
CA SER A 200 -25.59 -1.88 1.13
C SER A 200 -25.09 -2.35 2.50
N THR A 201 -25.59 -3.49 2.97
CA THR A 201 -25.20 -4.07 4.27
C THR A 201 -23.69 -4.28 4.41
N ILE A 202 -23.03 -4.73 3.33
CA ILE A 202 -21.58 -4.94 3.32
C ILE A 202 -20.85 -3.60 3.42
N THR A 203 -21.32 -2.58 2.71
CA THR A 203 -20.74 -1.23 2.75
C THR A 203 -20.87 -0.60 4.12
N LYS A 204 -22.03 -0.76 4.79
CA LYS A 204 -22.19 -0.32 6.19
C LYS A 204 -21.15 -0.95 7.12
N LEU A 205 -20.86 -2.24 6.95
CA LEU A 205 -19.80 -2.93 7.71
C LEU A 205 -18.40 -2.38 7.38
N LEU A 206 -18.10 -2.12 6.11
CA LEU A 206 -16.83 -1.50 5.70
C LEU A 206 -16.65 -0.12 6.31
N VAL A 207 -17.73 0.69 6.36
CA VAL A 207 -17.72 2.03 6.93
C VAL A 207 -17.49 1.99 8.45
N VAL A 208 -18.06 1.00 9.15
CA VAL A 208 -17.74 0.78 10.57
C VAL A 208 -16.25 0.45 10.75
N GLY A 209 -15.70 -0.46 9.95
CA GLY A 209 -14.28 -0.78 9.98
C GLY A 209 -13.38 0.41 9.65
N LEU A 210 -13.80 1.25 8.71
CA LEU A 210 -13.12 2.48 8.34
C LEU A 210 -13.11 3.49 9.50
N GLN A 211 -14.23 3.64 10.23
CA GLN A 211 -14.31 4.51 11.40
C GLN A 211 -13.38 4.02 12.54
N PHE A 212 -13.35 2.72 12.83
CA PHE A 212 -12.38 2.19 13.80
C PHE A 212 -10.93 2.43 13.36
N THR A 213 -10.63 2.21 12.09
CA THR A 213 -9.30 2.47 11.53
C THR A 213 -8.95 3.96 11.59
N SER A 214 -9.93 4.83 11.35
CA SER A 214 -9.81 6.29 11.49
C SER A 214 -9.39 6.66 12.91
N LEU A 215 -10.09 6.16 13.93
CA LEU A 215 -9.78 6.43 15.33
C LEU A 215 -8.36 5.99 15.70
N LEU A 216 -7.93 4.81 15.24
CA LEU A 216 -6.58 4.30 15.49
C LEU A 216 -5.50 5.17 14.82
N LEU A 217 -5.70 5.54 13.54
CA LEU A 217 -4.76 6.38 12.81
C LEU A 217 -4.73 7.80 13.36
N PHE A 218 -5.87 8.37 13.71
CA PHE A 218 -5.95 9.70 14.30
C PHE A 218 -5.29 9.73 15.68
N GLY A 219 -5.51 8.70 16.51
CA GLY A 219 -4.80 8.53 17.78
C GLY A 219 -3.27 8.42 17.59
N LEU A 220 -2.82 7.65 16.59
CA LEU A 220 -1.40 7.56 16.24
C LEU A 220 -0.83 8.91 15.79
N LEU A 221 -1.57 9.68 14.98
CA LEU A 221 -1.17 11.03 14.57
C LEU A 221 -1.00 11.96 15.77
N ILE A 222 -1.99 11.99 16.68
CA ILE A 222 -1.93 12.80 17.89
C ILE A 222 -0.74 12.40 18.75
N ALA A 223 -0.48 11.10 18.95
CA ALA A 223 0.65 10.63 19.73
C ALA A 223 1.99 11.07 19.11
N ILE A 224 2.14 10.96 17.79
CA ILE A 224 3.37 11.35 17.09
C ILE A 224 3.57 12.87 17.16
N VAL A 225 2.54 13.66 16.87
CA VAL A 225 2.60 15.12 16.90
C VAL A 225 2.77 15.64 18.33
N GLY A 226 2.05 15.07 19.29
CA GLY A 226 2.14 15.40 20.71
C GLY A 226 3.55 15.19 21.24
N ASN A 227 4.13 13.99 21.04
CA ASN A 227 5.51 13.70 21.42
C ASN A 227 6.52 14.64 20.74
N MET A 228 6.23 15.07 19.50
CA MET A 228 7.08 16.00 18.76
C MET A 228 7.04 17.43 19.32
N VAL A 229 5.85 17.89 19.75
CA VAL A 229 5.64 19.21 20.35
C VAL A 229 6.20 19.24 21.78
N GLU A 230 5.88 18.24 22.60
CA GLU A 230 6.37 18.10 23.98
C GLU A 230 7.90 18.21 24.04
N ARG A 231 8.61 17.43 23.22
CA ARG A 231 10.08 17.45 23.16
C ARG A 231 10.66 18.77 22.66
N ARG A 232 9.92 19.56 21.87
CA ARG A 232 10.36 20.88 21.41
C ARG A 232 10.13 21.97 22.46
N LEU A 233 9.04 21.87 23.22
CA LEU A 233 8.68 22.85 24.24
C LEU A 233 9.44 22.63 25.55
N LEU A 234 9.60 21.38 25.97
CA LEU A 234 10.19 21.04 27.27
C LEU A 234 11.71 20.80 27.20
N GLY A 235 12.29 20.79 25.99
CA GLY A 235 13.64 20.27 25.77
C GLY A 235 13.69 18.77 26.02
N SER A 236 14.69 18.06 25.49
CA SER A 236 14.84 16.64 25.79
C SER A 236 15.17 16.49 27.28
N SER A 237 14.18 16.20 28.12
CA SER A 237 14.44 15.63 29.42
C SER A 237 15.13 14.29 29.17
N SER A 238 16.44 14.27 29.41
CA SER A 238 17.19 13.06 29.67
C SER A 238 16.53 12.39 30.88
N VAL A 239 15.62 11.46 30.60
CA VAL A 239 15.21 10.45 31.56
C VAL A 239 15.46 9.13 30.84
N ASP A 240 16.28 8.33 31.51
CA ASP A 240 17.00 7.13 31.05
C ASP A 240 16.14 6.06 30.35
#